data_AF-A0A6N7MC02-F1
#
_entry.id   AF-A0A6N7MC02-F1
#
_cell.length_a   1.000
_cell.length_b   1.000
_cell.length_c   1.000
_cell.angle_alpha   90.00
_cell.angle_beta   90.00
_cell.angle_gamma   90.00
#
_symmetry.space_group_name_H-M   'P 1'
#
loop_
_entity.id
_entity.type
_entity.pdbx_description
1 polymer ?
#
loop_
_entity_poly.entity_id
_entity_poly.type
_entity_poly.pdbx_seq_one_letter_code
_entity_poly.pdbx_strand_id
1 'polypeptide(L)'
;MANVRKNIIPEVSIPRKNKQIAYSGRINGKRSLDSSLPLSCGPILYHELPRADYFQIYDSIYKNTPEYTIQITDLPDTIRTWRIKTNQGKEIDIQKRYNRLKSSTHLSEKEIKLLCPAITVNGCFFPIKNKDNISALTGFLFIDYDDDLEDNDLEDITKQKSLAREKIGKYCLSIHKSFRGGGLHVIVRVNLKTPDEIPVYQEAISKILGLTHDKICSDVTRFMVISHDPETITNRTQEVFTLPPQACSKLVTGIKDPSVIVPVSPLNIDGKKIVTHDRIIEFITENDLWGKARMQDNAIFEVFSLLVDKFPPPELVTFMKTDELRLKLFHPDSDTGRDLEKVLDQLRRIYNREKQGPFGIVFRDVFFSDYLTWKGSYVYAGLRMYVNKSHECRVSQITLAKKLSISRDTVMRGINELIELKYVIRKKGKGRNNLYCMICDLPFMDNYRPYGKVFHDILFADNLTWKGKAIYIGLMVYIGAKGEWRVPNSTLAKDLKVSIDTVMRGINEVITAGIFTRECKKGGNHFYRFIYVAHSGRVPLTATPTKHIGIKTANKDRTYI
;
A
#
# COMPACT_ATOMS: atom_id res chain seq x y z
N MET A 1 10.08 34.84 -60.20
CA MET A 1 11.00 33.74 -59.79
C MET A 1 11.53 34.06 -58.40
N ALA A 2 11.41 33.09 -57.50
CA ALA A 2 11.56 33.21 -56.06
C ALA A 2 13.00 33.49 -55.60
N ASN A 3 13.16 34.20 -54.49
CA ASN A 3 14.31 34.01 -53.61
C ASN A 3 13.89 34.15 -52.15
N VAL A 4 13.80 32.99 -51.49
CA VAL A 4 13.44 32.79 -50.08
C VAL A 4 14.66 33.11 -49.23
N ARG A 5 14.61 34.17 -48.42
CA ARG A 5 15.58 34.38 -47.33
C ARG A 5 15.05 33.76 -46.04
N LYS A 6 15.74 32.71 -45.58
CA LYS A 6 15.55 32.08 -44.28
C LYS A 6 15.99 33.06 -43.19
N ASN A 7 15.05 33.47 -42.33
CA ASN A 7 15.37 34.16 -41.08
C ASN A 7 15.82 33.13 -40.04
N ILE A 8 17.08 33.25 -39.63
CA ILE A 8 17.70 32.52 -38.53
C ILE A 8 17.32 33.25 -37.24
N ILE A 9 16.64 32.57 -36.32
CA ILE A 9 16.36 33.05 -34.96
C ILE A 9 17.62 32.82 -34.11
N PRO A 10 18.13 33.81 -33.36
CA PRO A 10 19.32 33.63 -32.54
C PRO A 10 19.00 32.82 -31.26
N GLU A 11 19.89 31.88 -30.95
CA GLU A 11 19.92 31.14 -29.68
C GLU A 11 20.13 32.11 -28.50
N VAL A 12 19.15 32.16 -27.60
CA VAL A 12 19.30 32.86 -26.31
C VAL A 12 20.01 31.95 -25.33
N SER A 13 21.26 32.30 -25.01
CA SER A 13 22.03 31.66 -23.95
C SER A 13 21.59 32.15 -22.57
N ILE A 14 21.22 31.22 -21.69
CA ILE A 14 20.87 31.53 -20.29
C ILE A 14 22.08 31.19 -19.40
N PRO A 15 22.62 32.14 -18.61
CA PRO A 15 23.76 31.90 -17.75
C PRO A 15 23.36 31.09 -16.49
N ARG A 16 24.10 30.01 -16.23
CA ARG A 16 24.05 29.24 -14.98
C ARG A 16 24.73 30.03 -13.87
N LYS A 17 24.00 30.37 -12.81
CA LYS A 17 24.61 30.70 -11.51
C LYS A 17 24.16 29.70 -10.44
N ASN A 18 25.11 28.88 -10.05
CA ASN A 18 25.10 28.11 -8.80
C ASN A 18 25.19 29.07 -7.61
N LYS A 19 24.35 28.86 -6.59
CA LYS A 19 24.73 29.12 -5.19
C LYS A 19 23.95 28.16 -4.29
N GLN A 20 24.68 27.17 -3.77
CA GLN A 20 24.30 26.39 -2.59
C GLN A 20 24.28 27.34 -1.39
N ILE A 21 23.21 27.32 -0.61
CA ILE A 21 23.21 27.79 0.77
C ILE A 21 22.64 26.64 1.60
N ALA A 22 23.47 26.09 2.47
CA ALA A 22 23.11 25.11 3.48
C ALA A 22 22.45 25.83 4.66
N TYR A 23 21.29 25.34 5.09
CA TYR A 23 20.71 25.70 6.40
C TYR A 23 20.61 24.44 7.25
N SER A 24 21.39 24.43 8.33
CA SER A 24 21.32 23.47 9.44
C SER A 24 20.36 24.01 10.49
N GLY A 25 19.19 23.39 10.62
CA GLY A 25 18.24 23.66 11.71
C GLY A 25 17.96 22.37 12.48
N ARG A 26 18.47 22.26 13.71
CA ARG A 26 18.07 21.24 14.69
C ARG A 26 16.66 21.57 15.18
N ILE A 27 15.75 20.60 15.15
CA ILE A 27 14.51 20.65 15.93
C ILE A 27 14.38 19.33 16.69
N ASN A 28 14.40 19.43 18.02
CA ASN A 28 14.05 18.38 18.96
C ASN A 28 12.51 18.35 19.10
N GLY A 29 11.92 17.16 19.05
CA GLY A 29 10.50 16.97 19.36
C GLY A 29 10.02 15.55 19.09
N LYS A 30 10.13 14.66 20.09
CA LYS A 30 9.46 13.35 20.09
C LYS A 30 7.98 13.56 20.40
N ARG A 31 7.08 13.03 19.58
CA ARG A 31 5.75 12.54 20.00
C ARG A 31 5.28 11.44 19.05
N SER A 32 4.79 10.36 19.65
CA SER A 32 4.30 9.12 19.04
C SER A 32 2.96 9.33 18.32
N LEU A 33 2.79 8.73 17.15
CA LEU A 33 1.51 8.60 16.47
C LEU A 33 1.24 7.12 16.19
N ASP A 34 0.06 6.71 16.63
CA ASP A 34 -0.54 5.39 16.54
C ASP A 34 -1.00 5.11 15.11
N SER A 35 -0.77 3.91 14.58
CA SER A 35 -1.18 3.56 13.21
C SER A 35 -1.58 2.09 13.10
N SER A 36 -2.87 1.86 12.82
CA SER A 36 -3.40 0.54 12.48
C SER A 36 -4.42 0.65 11.33
N LEU A 37 -4.03 0.24 10.13
CA LEU A 37 -4.92 -0.10 9.01
C LEU A 37 -4.31 -1.26 8.21
N PRO A 38 -5.09 -2.27 7.79
CA PRO A 38 -4.60 -3.44 7.05
C PRO A 38 -4.87 -3.34 5.54
N LEU A 39 -3.96 -3.86 4.70
CA LEU A 39 -4.21 -4.12 3.27
C LEU A 39 -3.57 -5.44 2.81
N SER A 40 -4.27 -6.14 1.90
CA SER A 40 -3.80 -7.24 1.05
C SER A 40 -4.40 -7.07 -0.34
N CYS A 41 -3.61 -7.25 -1.40
CA CYS A 41 -4.08 -7.15 -2.79
C CYS A 41 -3.96 -8.50 -3.52
N GLY A 42 -5.10 -8.97 -4.04
CA GLY A 42 -5.28 -10.01 -5.06
C GLY A 42 -6.35 -9.54 -6.06
N PRO A 43 -6.64 -10.27 -7.15
CA PRO A 43 -7.43 -9.76 -8.29
C PRO A 43 -8.88 -9.42 -7.90
N ILE A 44 -9.38 -8.32 -8.46
CA ILE A 44 -10.60 -7.62 -8.03
C ILE A 44 -11.87 -8.38 -8.46
N LEU A 45 -12.37 -9.24 -7.59
CA LEU A 45 -13.80 -9.26 -7.27
C LEU A 45 -14.01 -8.10 -6.29
N TYR A 46 -14.93 -7.16 -6.55
CA TYR A 46 -15.16 -6.01 -5.66
C TYR A 46 -15.71 -6.47 -4.30
N HIS A 47 -14.84 -6.92 -3.40
CA HIS A 47 -15.10 -6.92 -1.97
C HIS A 47 -15.29 -5.47 -1.51
N GLU A 48 -16.17 -5.22 -0.53
CA GLU A 48 -16.44 -3.87 -0.02
C GLU A 48 -15.10 -3.19 0.37
N LEU A 49 -14.78 -2.09 -0.33
CA LEU A 49 -13.53 -1.36 -0.12
C LEU A 49 -13.55 -0.66 1.26
N PRO A 50 -12.39 -0.55 1.94
CA PRO A 50 -12.34 0.16 3.20
C PRO A 50 -12.68 1.65 3.01
N ARG A 51 -13.20 2.28 4.07
CA ARG A 51 -13.54 3.70 4.07
C ARG A 51 -12.37 4.56 4.55
N ALA A 52 -12.04 5.62 3.81
CA ALA A 52 -11.11 6.65 4.23
C ALA A 52 -11.82 7.86 4.85
N ASP A 53 -11.23 8.45 5.89
CA ASP A 53 -11.68 9.67 6.60
C ASP A 53 -10.89 10.92 6.17
N TYR A 54 -10.06 10.81 5.13
CA TYR A 54 -9.24 11.88 4.57
C TYR A 54 -9.39 11.96 3.04
N PHE A 55 -9.05 13.12 2.47
CA PHE A 55 -8.79 13.28 1.05
C PHE A 55 -7.29 13.28 0.76
N GLN A 56 -6.89 12.69 -0.36
CA GLN A 56 -5.53 12.76 -0.88
C GLN A 56 -5.31 14.06 -1.64
N ILE A 57 -4.23 14.77 -1.34
CA ILE A 57 -3.86 16.03 -2.00
C ILE A 57 -2.71 15.79 -2.96
N TYR A 58 -2.89 16.33 -4.15
CA TYR A 58 -1.94 16.34 -5.24
C TYR A 58 -1.54 17.79 -5.52
N ASP A 59 -0.24 18.05 -5.66
CA ASP A 59 0.26 19.41 -5.86
C ASP A 59 -0.19 20.04 -7.20
N SER A 60 -0.53 19.20 -8.18
CA SER A 60 -1.18 19.58 -9.43
C SER A 60 -1.85 18.36 -10.06
N ILE A 61 -2.71 18.57 -11.06
CA ILE A 61 -3.37 17.47 -11.77
C ILE A 61 -2.40 16.62 -12.61
N TYR A 62 -1.16 17.08 -12.80
CA TYR A 62 -0.12 16.34 -13.52
C TYR A 62 0.61 15.33 -12.63
N LYS A 63 0.39 15.36 -11.32
CA LYS A 63 0.99 14.42 -10.37
C LYS A 63 -0.02 13.34 -10.03
N ASN A 64 0.40 12.08 -10.19
CA ASN A 64 -0.41 10.92 -9.84
C ASN A 64 -0.03 10.32 -8.48
N THR A 65 0.96 10.88 -7.78
CA THR A 65 1.31 10.46 -6.42
C THR A 65 0.79 11.51 -5.44
N PRO A 66 0.00 11.12 -4.42
CA PRO A 66 -0.44 12.06 -3.40
C PRO A 66 0.77 12.54 -2.58
N GLU A 67 0.85 13.84 -2.33
CA GLU A 67 1.93 14.43 -1.52
C GLU A 67 1.53 14.58 -0.06
N TYR A 68 0.26 14.84 0.18
CA TYR A 68 -0.29 15.14 1.49
C TYR A 68 -1.70 14.55 1.61
N THR A 69 -2.25 14.63 2.81
CA THR A 69 -3.66 14.32 3.08
C THR A 69 -4.28 15.45 3.88
N ILE A 70 -5.60 15.59 3.77
CA ILE A 70 -6.40 16.53 4.57
C ILE A 70 -7.59 15.78 5.15
N GLN A 71 -7.95 16.07 6.40
CA GLN A 71 -9.18 15.54 6.99
C GLN A 71 -10.38 15.99 6.17
N ILE A 72 -11.34 15.09 5.95
CA ILE A 72 -12.55 15.41 5.18
C ILE A 72 -13.26 16.64 5.76
N THR A 73 -13.30 16.77 7.09
CA THR A 73 -13.92 17.89 7.80
C THR A 73 -13.28 19.24 7.54
N ASP A 74 -12.03 19.27 7.06
CA ASP A 74 -11.25 20.49 6.89
C ASP A 74 -11.31 21.03 5.44
N LEU A 75 -11.85 20.23 4.52
CA LEU A 75 -12.02 20.64 3.13
C LEU A 75 -12.88 21.93 2.99
N PRO A 76 -14.00 22.11 3.71
CA PRO A 76 -14.78 23.33 3.55
C PRO A 76 -14.06 24.60 3.99
N ASP A 77 -13.27 24.55 5.07
CA ASP A 77 -12.45 25.69 5.49
C ASP A 77 -11.33 25.96 4.48
N THR A 78 -10.78 24.89 3.88
CA THR A 78 -9.80 25.00 2.81
C THR A 78 -10.38 25.72 1.59
N ILE A 79 -11.62 25.43 1.21
CA ILE A 79 -12.30 26.11 0.08
C ILE A 79 -12.58 27.58 0.43
N ARG A 80 -13.01 27.89 1.66
CA ARG A 80 -13.30 29.27 2.10
C ARG A 80 -12.07 30.16 2.19
N THR A 81 -10.97 29.61 2.69
CA THR A 81 -9.75 30.38 2.99
C THR A 81 -8.69 30.25 1.92
N TRP A 82 -8.84 29.26 1.03
CA TRP A 82 -7.85 28.83 0.05
C TRP A 82 -6.48 28.48 0.65
N ARG A 83 -6.51 27.92 1.86
CA ARG A 83 -5.33 27.45 2.61
C ARG A 83 -5.55 26.02 3.05
N ILE A 84 -4.62 25.14 2.67
CA ILE A 84 -4.64 23.73 3.08
C ILE A 84 -3.82 23.59 4.34
N LYS A 85 -4.41 23.06 5.42
CA LYS A 85 -3.67 22.51 6.55
C LYS A 85 -3.62 21.00 6.39
N THR A 86 -2.45 20.46 6.07
CA THR A 86 -2.32 19.02 5.86
C THR A 86 -2.28 18.26 7.19
N ASN A 87 -2.60 16.97 7.17
CA ASN A 87 -2.50 16.11 8.36
C ASN A 87 -1.06 16.00 8.90
N GLN A 88 -0.07 16.36 8.07
CA GLN A 88 1.36 16.41 8.43
C GLN A 88 1.76 17.77 9.03
N GLY A 89 0.80 18.69 9.26
CA GLY A 89 1.06 20.01 9.83
C GLY A 89 1.65 21.03 8.85
N LYS A 90 1.70 20.72 7.55
CA LYS A 90 2.15 21.66 6.52
C LYS A 90 1.00 22.58 6.12
N GLU A 91 1.27 23.87 5.99
CA GLU A 91 0.33 24.82 5.41
C GLU A 91 0.66 25.11 3.94
N ILE A 92 -0.34 25.07 3.07
CA ILE A 92 -0.22 25.39 1.64
C ILE A 92 -1.18 26.53 1.33
N ASP A 93 -0.64 27.71 1.01
CA ASP A 93 -1.39 28.88 0.58
C ASP A 93 -1.61 28.85 -0.94
N ILE A 94 -2.83 28.48 -1.36
CA ILE A 94 -3.19 28.33 -2.77
C ILE A 94 -3.34 29.71 -3.43
N GLN A 95 -3.89 30.70 -2.72
CA GLN A 95 -4.01 32.08 -3.22
C GLN A 95 -2.64 32.66 -3.60
N LYS A 96 -1.64 32.50 -2.73
CA LYS A 96 -0.28 32.96 -2.99
C LYS A 96 0.34 32.26 -4.19
N ARG A 97 0.07 30.96 -4.36
CA ARG A 97 0.51 30.19 -5.55
C ARG A 97 -0.17 30.70 -6.81
N TYR A 98 -1.49 30.89 -6.80
CA TYR A 98 -2.25 31.40 -7.93
C TYR A 98 -1.74 32.79 -8.35
N ASN A 99 -1.59 33.72 -7.38
CA ASN A 99 -1.09 35.07 -7.65
C ASN A 99 0.32 35.06 -8.24
N ARG A 100 1.19 34.17 -7.75
CA ARG A 100 2.54 33.99 -8.30
C ARG A 100 2.49 33.47 -9.74
N LEU A 101 1.68 32.46 -10.03
CA LEU A 101 1.55 31.93 -11.39
C LEU A 101 1.00 32.99 -12.35
N LYS A 102 -0.03 33.73 -11.92
CA LYS A 102 -0.64 34.81 -12.70
C LYS A 102 0.33 35.97 -12.99
N SER A 103 1.24 36.29 -12.07
CA SER A 103 2.19 37.38 -12.24
C SER A 103 3.51 36.98 -12.90
N SER A 104 3.96 35.74 -12.72
CA SER A 104 5.27 35.30 -13.21
C SER A 104 5.24 34.65 -14.59
N THR A 105 4.07 34.45 -15.18
CA THR A 105 3.92 33.73 -16.45
C THR A 105 2.79 34.30 -17.31
N HIS A 106 2.94 34.25 -18.64
CA HIS A 106 1.85 34.53 -19.59
C HIS A 106 0.87 33.33 -19.71
N LEU A 107 0.68 32.57 -18.62
CA LEU A 107 -0.22 31.43 -18.63
C LEU A 107 -1.66 31.91 -18.60
N SER A 108 -2.49 31.28 -19.42
CA SER A 108 -3.93 31.39 -19.36
C SER A 108 -4.48 30.86 -18.04
N GLU A 109 -5.67 31.31 -17.66
CA GLU A 109 -6.35 30.80 -16.46
C GLU A 109 -6.58 29.28 -16.52
N LYS A 110 -6.79 28.73 -17.72
CA LYS A 110 -6.87 27.28 -17.95
C LYS A 110 -5.58 26.61 -17.49
N GLU A 111 -4.42 27.10 -17.89
CA GLU A 111 -3.12 26.51 -17.54
C GLU A 111 -2.82 26.66 -16.03
N ILE A 112 -3.18 27.80 -15.43
CA ILE A 112 -3.03 28.01 -13.98
C ILE A 112 -3.87 26.99 -13.18
N LYS A 113 -5.13 26.73 -13.58
CA LYS A 113 -6.00 25.70 -12.97
C LYS A 113 -5.30 24.34 -12.91
N LEU A 114 -4.58 23.95 -13.96
CA LEU A 114 -3.89 22.64 -14.02
C LEU A 114 -2.66 22.57 -13.10
N LEU A 115 -2.15 23.71 -12.65
CA LEU A 115 -0.99 23.82 -11.76
C LEU A 115 -1.37 24.03 -10.29
N CYS A 116 -2.65 24.20 -9.98
CA CYS A 116 -3.15 24.33 -8.62
C CYS A 116 -3.34 22.96 -7.95
N PRO A 117 -3.29 22.89 -6.61
CA PRO A 117 -3.54 21.66 -5.88
C PRO A 117 -4.93 21.09 -6.16
N ALA A 118 -5.01 19.76 -6.20
CA ALA A 118 -6.23 19.01 -6.45
C ALA A 118 -6.39 17.86 -5.46
N ILE A 119 -7.61 17.37 -5.32
CA ILE A 119 -7.94 16.19 -4.52
C ILE A 119 -8.70 15.17 -5.35
N THR A 120 -8.69 13.92 -4.89
CA THR A 120 -9.62 12.89 -5.35
C THR A 120 -10.70 12.69 -4.30
N VAL A 121 -11.92 13.11 -4.61
CA VAL A 121 -13.03 13.07 -3.65
C VAL A 121 -13.59 11.66 -3.53
N ASN A 122 -13.77 10.95 -4.63
CA ASN A 122 -14.50 9.68 -4.66
C ASN A 122 -13.71 8.51 -4.04
N GLY A 123 -12.38 8.56 -4.11
CA GLY A 123 -11.52 7.48 -3.64
C GLY A 123 -10.09 7.94 -3.30
N CYS A 124 -9.40 7.06 -2.60
CA CYS A 124 -7.98 7.14 -2.29
C CYS A 124 -7.22 6.08 -3.09
N PHE A 125 -5.98 6.41 -3.44
CA PHE A 125 -5.17 5.61 -4.33
C PHE A 125 -3.80 5.32 -3.75
N PHE A 126 -3.31 4.13 -4.02
CA PHE A 126 -1.99 3.74 -3.58
C PHE A 126 -1.37 2.67 -4.51
N PRO A 127 -0.10 2.81 -4.93
CA PRO A 127 0.84 3.89 -4.62
C PRO A 127 0.69 5.13 -5.53
N ILE A 128 0.00 4.98 -6.66
CA ILE A 128 -0.29 6.06 -7.61
C ILE A 128 -1.77 6.04 -7.99
N LYS A 129 -2.31 7.20 -8.34
CA LYS A 129 -3.68 7.39 -8.82
C LYS A 129 -3.92 6.64 -10.12
N ASN A 130 -4.64 5.52 -10.02
CA ASN A 130 -5.09 4.66 -11.11
C ASN A 130 -6.34 3.88 -10.65
N LYS A 131 -7.24 3.52 -11.57
CA LYS A 131 -8.39 2.65 -11.32
C LYS A 131 -8.00 1.31 -10.69
N ASP A 132 -6.83 0.77 -11.05
CA ASP A 132 -6.36 -0.50 -10.46
C ASP A 132 -5.74 -0.35 -9.07
N ASN A 133 -5.50 0.90 -8.62
CA ASN A 133 -4.79 1.23 -7.38
C ASN A 133 -5.72 1.85 -6.33
N ILE A 134 -7.01 1.57 -6.38
CA ILE A 134 -7.96 2.10 -5.39
C ILE A 134 -7.67 1.41 -4.06
N SER A 135 -7.23 2.19 -3.08
CA SER A 135 -6.93 1.69 -1.74
C SER A 135 -8.11 1.81 -0.78
N ALA A 136 -8.99 2.78 -1.00
CA ALA A 136 -10.18 3.04 -0.20
C ALA A 136 -11.18 3.94 -0.95
N LEU A 137 -12.47 3.85 -0.61
CA LEU A 137 -13.47 4.85 -0.98
C LEU A 137 -13.65 5.83 0.18
N THR A 138 -13.92 7.11 -0.09
CA THR A 138 -14.08 8.11 0.98
C THR A 138 -15.50 8.09 1.57
N GLY A 139 -16.47 7.52 0.84
CA GLY A 139 -17.89 7.66 1.12
C GLY A 139 -18.41 9.08 0.84
N PHE A 140 -17.71 9.82 -0.03
CA PHE A 140 -18.16 11.09 -0.59
C PHE A 140 -18.12 11.04 -2.11
N LEU A 141 -19.04 11.76 -2.71
CA LEU A 141 -19.18 11.90 -4.15
C LEU A 141 -18.94 13.34 -4.55
N PHE A 142 -18.10 13.55 -5.56
CA PHE A 142 -17.95 14.83 -6.25
C PHE A 142 -18.87 14.89 -7.46
N ILE A 143 -19.58 16.02 -7.58
CA ILE A 143 -20.41 16.35 -8.74
C ILE A 143 -20.02 17.75 -9.21
N ASP A 144 -19.74 17.86 -10.51
CA ASP A 144 -19.35 19.10 -11.19
C ASP A 144 -20.48 19.48 -12.16
N TYR A 145 -21.05 20.67 -11.97
CA TYR A 145 -22.03 21.26 -12.87
C TYR A 145 -21.36 22.45 -13.55
N ASP A 146 -21.16 22.36 -14.86
CA ASP A 146 -20.55 23.44 -15.67
C ASP A 146 -21.65 24.25 -16.38
N ASP A 147 -21.41 25.53 -16.60
CA ASP A 147 -22.34 26.44 -17.30
C ASP A 147 -22.41 26.12 -18.80
N ASP A 148 -21.34 25.56 -19.36
CA ASP A 148 -21.25 25.11 -20.75
C ASP A 148 -22.09 23.86 -21.08
N LEU A 149 -22.77 23.23 -20.10
CA LEU A 149 -23.58 22.04 -20.33
C LEU A 149 -25.03 22.39 -20.69
N GLU A 150 -25.58 21.73 -21.71
CA GLU A 150 -26.99 21.85 -22.08
C GLU A 150 -27.89 21.58 -20.85
N ASP A 151 -28.94 22.40 -20.70
CA ASP A 151 -29.91 22.45 -19.59
C ASP A 151 -29.42 23.06 -18.27
N ASN A 152 -28.17 23.52 -18.18
CA ASN A 152 -27.68 24.23 -17.00
C ASN A 152 -27.89 25.75 -17.11
N ASP A 153 -28.91 26.27 -16.44
CA ASP A 153 -29.03 27.71 -16.17
C ASP A 153 -28.26 28.07 -14.88
N LEU A 154 -26.94 28.22 -15.02
CA LEU A 154 -26.04 28.65 -13.94
C LEU A 154 -25.75 30.16 -13.95
N GLU A 155 -26.52 30.96 -14.70
CA GLU A 155 -26.31 32.41 -14.81
C GLU A 155 -26.34 33.09 -13.43
N ASP A 156 -27.15 32.57 -12.51
CA ASP A 156 -27.09 32.88 -11.07
C ASP A 156 -26.64 31.67 -10.24
N ILE A 157 -25.32 31.51 -10.12
CA ILE A 157 -24.70 30.49 -9.27
C ILE A 157 -25.13 30.58 -7.80
N THR A 158 -25.52 31.76 -7.31
CA THR A 158 -25.97 31.95 -5.91
C THR A 158 -27.35 31.33 -5.70
N LYS A 159 -28.26 31.52 -6.68
CA LYS A 159 -29.55 30.83 -6.73
C LYS A 159 -29.37 29.31 -6.76
N GLN A 160 -28.44 28.81 -7.57
CA GLN A 160 -28.18 27.38 -7.70
C GLN A 160 -27.56 26.77 -6.43
N LYS A 161 -26.65 27.49 -5.76
CA LYS A 161 -26.15 27.12 -4.43
C LYS A 161 -27.30 27.03 -3.41
N SER A 162 -28.24 27.98 -3.45
CA SER A 162 -29.39 28.02 -2.55
C SER A 162 -30.35 26.86 -2.82
N LEU A 163 -30.65 26.56 -4.08
CA LEU A 163 -31.46 25.42 -4.50
C LEU A 163 -30.84 24.08 -4.06
N ALA A 164 -29.53 23.91 -4.28
CA ALA A 164 -28.82 22.71 -3.85
C ALA A 164 -28.80 22.58 -2.32
N ARG A 165 -28.64 23.68 -1.59
CA ARG A 165 -28.74 23.69 -0.12
C ARG A 165 -30.12 23.25 0.35
N GLU A 166 -31.18 23.76 -0.27
CA GLU A 166 -32.56 23.41 0.07
C GLU A 166 -32.85 21.93 -0.19
N LYS A 167 -32.55 21.44 -1.40
CA LYS A 167 -32.94 20.10 -1.84
C LYS A 167 -32.08 18.97 -1.27
N ILE A 168 -30.76 19.18 -1.16
CA ILE A 168 -29.81 18.11 -0.80
C ILE A 168 -28.79 18.53 0.28
N GLY A 169 -28.84 19.77 0.79
CA GLY A 169 -27.81 20.31 1.68
C GLY A 169 -27.58 19.52 2.98
N LYS A 170 -28.59 18.76 3.45
CA LYS A 170 -28.43 17.87 4.60
C LYS A 170 -27.48 16.69 4.35
N TYR A 171 -27.23 16.34 3.08
CA TYR A 171 -26.29 15.30 2.66
C TYR A 171 -24.93 15.85 2.21
N CYS A 172 -24.84 17.16 1.96
CA CYS A 172 -23.64 17.78 1.38
C CYS A 172 -22.60 18.14 2.45
N LEU A 173 -21.34 17.77 2.23
CA LEU A 173 -20.22 18.32 2.98
C LEU A 173 -20.00 19.80 2.60
N SER A 174 -20.00 20.08 1.30
CA SER A 174 -19.84 21.43 0.76
C SER A 174 -20.61 21.63 -0.54
N ILE A 175 -21.09 22.86 -0.73
CA ILE A 175 -21.65 23.38 -1.99
C ILE A 175 -20.98 24.73 -2.27
N HIS A 176 -20.27 24.82 -3.39
CA HIS A 176 -19.37 25.94 -3.65
C HIS A 176 -19.15 26.18 -5.14
N LYS A 177 -18.65 27.37 -5.47
CA LYS A 177 -18.27 27.72 -6.85
C LYS A 177 -17.09 26.89 -7.33
N SER A 178 -17.11 26.53 -8.61
CA SER A 178 -15.99 25.89 -9.29
C SER A 178 -14.79 26.85 -9.38
N PHE A 179 -13.65 26.36 -9.84
CA PHE A 179 -12.39 27.13 -9.83
C PHE A 179 -12.46 28.49 -10.54
N ARG A 180 -13.25 28.61 -11.61
CA ARG A 180 -13.41 29.87 -12.37
C ARG A 180 -14.60 30.72 -11.91
N GLY A 181 -15.42 30.19 -11.01
CA GLY A 181 -16.59 30.89 -10.47
C GLY A 181 -17.91 30.63 -11.20
N GLY A 182 -17.90 30.16 -12.45
CA GLY A 182 -19.11 29.93 -13.25
C GLY A 182 -19.84 28.59 -12.97
N GLY A 183 -19.10 27.54 -12.61
CA GLY A 183 -19.68 26.23 -12.31
C GLY A 183 -20.03 26.03 -10.83
N LEU A 184 -20.79 24.98 -10.53
CA LEU A 184 -21.17 24.54 -9.19
C LEU A 184 -20.49 23.20 -8.84
N HIS A 185 -19.69 23.19 -7.79
CA HIS A 185 -19.17 21.96 -7.20
C HIS A 185 -20.02 21.54 -6.00
N VAL A 186 -20.42 20.27 -5.97
CA VAL A 186 -21.17 19.66 -4.86
C VAL A 186 -20.43 18.42 -4.36
N ILE A 187 -20.24 18.33 -3.05
CA ILE A 187 -19.64 17.15 -2.40
C ILE A 187 -20.68 16.53 -1.47
N VAL A 188 -21.16 15.32 -1.81
CA VAL A 188 -22.28 14.65 -1.13
C VAL A 188 -21.79 13.42 -0.39
N ARG A 189 -22.22 13.21 0.86
CA ARG A 189 -21.97 11.96 1.58
C ARG A 189 -22.87 10.87 1.04
N VAL A 190 -22.27 9.75 0.65
CA VAL A 190 -22.93 8.60 0.03
C VAL A 190 -22.40 7.31 0.64
N ASN A 191 -23.04 6.18 0.35
CA ASN A 191 -22.57 4.86 0.74
C ASN A 191 -22.06 4.07 -0.47
N LEU A 192 -21.01 4.57 -1.12
CA LEU A 192 -20.40 3.88 -2.25
C LEU A 192 -19.76 2.57 -1.79
N LYS A 193 -20.21 1.46 -2.37
CA LYS A 193 -19.61 0.13 -2.17
C LYS A 193 -18.57 -0.16 -3.23
N THR A 194 -18.83 0.30 -4.45
CA THR A 194 -17.95 0.10 -5.61
C THR A 194 -17.82 1.41 -6.39
N PRO A 195 -16.72 1.58 -7.16
CA PRO A 195 -16.57 2.70 -8.09
C PRO A 195 -17.69 2.81 -9.12
N ASP A 196 -18.29 1.69 -9.52
CA ASP A 196 -19.30 1.63 -10.59
C ASP A 196 -20.65 2.24 -10.18
N GLU A 197 -20.86 2.49 -8.88
CA GLU A 197 -22.05 3.16 -8.35
C GLU A 197 -22.01 4.69 -8.53
N ILE A 198 -20.82 5.26 -8.76
CA ILE A 198 -20.62 6.72 -8.88
C ILE A 198 -21.58 7.37 -9.90
N PRO A 199 -21.66 6.90 -11.17
CA PRO A 199 -22.59 7.47 -12.14
C PRO A 199 -24.06 7.45 -11.68
N VAL A 200 -24.50 6.38 -11.02
CA VAL A 200 -25.90 6.22 -10.59
C VAL A 200 -26.26 7.21 -9.48
N TYR A 201 -25.36 7.42 -8.52
CA TYR A 201 -25.55 8.45 -7.52
C TYR A 201 -25.52 9.86 -8.11
N GLN A 202 -24.61 10.14 -9.06
CA GLN A 202 -24.55 11.43 -9.74
C GLN A 202 -25.85 11.72 -10.48
N GLU A 203 -26.37 10.77 -11.27
CA GLU A 203 -27.62 10.92 -12.01
C GLU A 203 -28.82 11.14 -11.07
N ALA A 204 -28.93 10.38 -9.97
CA ALA A 204 -30.00 10.54 -9.00
C ALA A 204 -30.00 11.94 -8.37
N ILE A 205 -28.83 12.46 -8.00
CA ILE A 205 -28.69 13.78 -7.39
C ILE A 205 -28.93 14.90 -8.41
N SER A 206 -28.38 14.77 -9.61
CA SER A 206 -28.59 15.69 -10.73
C SER A 206 -30.07 15.81 -11.09
N LYS A 207 -30.81 14.70 -11.09
CA LYS A 207 -32.27 14.72 -11.32
C LYS A 207 -33.03 15.47 -10.22
N ILE A 208 -32.61 15.36 -8.96
CA ILE A 208 -33.23 16.12 -7.85
C ILE A 208 -32.99 17.62 -8.06
N LEU A 209 -31.78 18.01 -8.46
CA LEU A 209 -31.43 19.42 -8.69
C LEU A 209 -32.05 19.97 -9.97
N GLY A 210 -32.30 19.12 -10.98
CA GLY A 210 -32.69 19.57 -12.31
C GLY A 210 -31.49 20.18 -13.07
N LEU A 211 -30.29 19.65 -12.84
CA LEU A 211 -29.05 20.11 -13.46
C LEU A 211 -28.34 18.93 -14.14
N THR A 212 -27.64 19.19 -15.23
CA THR A 212 -26.80 18.24 -15.96
C THR A 212 -25.37 18.28 -15.41
N HIS A 213 -24.84 17.16 -14.92
CA HIS A 213 -23.46 17.09 -14.43
C HIS A 213 -22.47 16.70 -15.55
N ASP A 214 -21.19 17.06 -15.37
CA ASP A 214 -20.09 16.57 -16.22
C ASP A 214 -19.92 15.06 -16.02
N LYS A 215 -20.31 14.27 -17.04
CA LYS A 215 -20.20 12.80 -17.03
C LYS A 215 -18.77 12.30 -16.86
N ILE A 216 -17.76 13.10 -17.19
CA ILE A 216 -16.34 12.75 -16.97
C ILE A 216 -16.04 12.62 -15.47
N CYS A 217 -16.81 13.30 -14.62
CA CYS A 217 -16.69 13.19 -13.17
C CYS A 217 -17.20 11.86 -12.59
N SER A 218 -17.74 10.97 -13.41
CA SER A 218 -18.09 9.60 -13.01
C SER A 218 -16.86 8.70 -12.80
N ASP A 219 -15.67 9.12 -13.22
CA ASP A 219 -14.43 8.40 -12.97
C ASP A 219 -14.01 8.53 -11.49
N VAL A 220 -13.85 7.40 -10.79
CA VAL A 220 -13.35 7.39 -9.39
C VAL A 220 -12.02 8.11 -9.22
N THR A 221 -11.18 8.16 -10.27
CA THR A 221 -9.88 8.82 -10.28
C THR A 221 -9.96 10.32 -10.61
N ARG A 222 -11.16 10.90 -10.73
CA ARG A 222 -11.35 12.30 -11.10
C ARG A 222 -10.75 13.24 -10.06
N PHE A 223 -10.04 14.25 -10.56
CA PHE A 223 -9.57 15.35 -9.75
C PHE A 223 -10.63 16.43 -9.59
N MET A 224 -10.75 16.94 -8.37
CA MET A 224 -11.33 18.25 -8.09
C MET A 224 -10.18 19.21 -7.77
N VAL A 225 -9.96 20.22 -8.62
CA VAL A 225 -9.05 21.32 -8.28
C VAL A 225 -9.67 22.11 -7.14
N ILE A 226 -8.90 22.37 -6.09
CA ILE A 226 -9.40 23.11 -4.92
C ILE A 226 -9.66 24.56 -5.33
N SER A 227 -10.94 24.93 -5.42
CA SER A 227 -11.40 26.28 -5.72
C SER A 227 -11.47 27.16 -4.46
N HIS A 228 -11.70 28.45 -4.67
CA HIS A 228 -11.91 29.42 -3.61
C HIS A 228 -13.35 29.94 -3.67
N ASP A 229 -14.08 29.75 -2.58
CA ASP A 229 -15.43 30.31 -2.41
C ASP A 229 -15.65 30.66 -0.93
N PRO A 230 -15.45 31.94 -0.55
CA PRO A 230 -15.71 32.42 0.81
C PRO A 230 -17.12 32.13 1.32
N GLU A 231 -18.09 32.04 0.40
CA GLU A 231 -19.50 31.81 0.70
C GLU A 231 -19.88 30.32 0.62
N THR A 232 -18.91 29.41 0.69
CA THR A 232 -19.16 27.97 0.66
C THR A 232 -20.19 27.59 1.72
N ILE A 233 -21.24 26.89 1.28
CA ILE A 233 -22.26 26.30 2.15
C ILE A 233 -21.71 24.98 2.65
N THR A 234 -21.82 24.73 3.96
CA THR A 234 -21.16 23.59 4.62
C THR A 234 -22.06 22.92 5.62
N ASN A 235 -21.99 21.60 5.68
CA ASN A 235 -22.61 20.81 6.73
C ASN A 235 -21.65 19.69 7.12
N ARG A 236 -21.15 19.73 8.36
CA ARG A 236 -20.18 18.76 8.90
C ARG A 236 -20.84 17.56 9.58
N THR A 237 -22.16 17.62 9.76
CA THR A 237 -23.00 16.58 10.36
C THR A 237 -23.94 15.99 9.32
N GLN A 238 -23.43 15.86 8.09
CA GLN A 238 -24.21 15.45 6.94
C GLN A 238 -24.73 14.01 7.05
N GLU A 239 -26.00 13.81 6.69
CA GLU A 239 -26.63 12.51 6.54
C GLU A 239 -26.04 11.76 5.33
N VAL A 240 -26.25 10.44 5.26
CA VAL A 240 -25.86 9.65 4.09
C VAL A 240 -27.00 9.70 3.07
N PHE A 241 -26.71 10.18 1.86
CA PHE A 241 -27.64 10.07 0.75
C PHE A 241 -27.78 8.61 0.33
N THR A 242 -29.01 8.12 0.26
CA THR A 242 -29.34 6.76 -0.15
C THR A 242 -30.11 6.80 -1.46
N LEU A 243 -29.84 5.84 -2.34
CA LEU A 243 -30.59 5.72 -3.59
C LEU A 243 -32.04 5.31 -3.28
N PRO A 244 -33.02 5.83 -4.06
CA PRO A 244 -34.37 5.30 -3.99
C PRO A 244 -34.37 3.80 -4.30
N PRO A 245 -35.23 2.98 -3.65
CA PRO A 245 -35.25 1.53 -3.85
C PRO A 245 -35.32 1.09 -5.32
N GLN A 246 -35.99 1.88 -6.16
CA GLN A 246 -36.18 1.65 -7.60
C GLN A 246 -34.92 1.90 -8.45
N ALA A 247 -33.96 2.70 -7.97
CA ALA A 247 -32.68 2.91 -8.66
C ALA A 247 -31.69 1.77 -8.40
N CYS A 248 -31.79 1.10 -7.25
CA CYS A 248 -30.98 -0.07 -6.90
C CYS A 248 -31.22 -1.27 -7.84
N SER A 249 -32.43 -1.44 -8.38
CA SER A 249 -32.75 -2.58 -9.28
C SER A 249 -32.12 -2.47 -10.67
N LYS A 250 -31.81 -1.25 -11.14
CA LYS A 250 -31.08 -1.03 -12.41
C LYS A 250 -29.58 -1.35 -12.31
N LEU A 251 -28.98 -1.19 -11.14
CA LEU A 251 -27.59 -1.60 -10.88
C LEU A 251 -27.42 -3.13 -10.98
N VAL A 252 -28.45 -3.90 -10.61
CA VAL A 252 -28.44 -5.37 -10.65
C VAL A 252 -28.64 -5.92 -12.06
N THR A 253 -29.37 -5.21 -12.93
CA THR A 253 -29.74 -5.68 -14.28
C THR A 253 -28.69 -5.35 -15.37
N GLY A 254 -27.71 -4.48 -15.07
CA GLY A 254 -26.54 -4.25 -15.92
C GLY A 254 -25.44 -5.31 -15.79
N ILE A 255 -25.53 -6.17 -14.77
CA ILE A 255 -24.75 -7.41 -14.68
C ILE A 255 -25.46 -8.39 -15.61
N LYS A 256 -24.82 -8.76 -16.74
CA LYS A 256 -25.32 -9.85 -17.59
C LYS A 256 -25.65 -11.03 -16.70
N ASP A 257 -26.91 -11.42 -16.75
CA ASP A 257 -27.52 -12.56 -16.09
C ASP A 257 -26.53 -13.73 -15.91
N PRO A 258 -26.18 -14.13 -14.67
CA PRO A 258 -25.34 -15.30 -14.43
C PRO A 258 -26.05 -16.63 -14.80
N SER A 259 -27.31 -16.60 -15.26
CA SER A 259 -28.05 -17.81 -15.66
C SER A 259 -27.95 -18.17 -17.15
N VAL A 260 -27.22 -17.42 -17.98
CA VAL A 260 -26.87 -17.89 -19.34
C VAL A 260 -25.55 -18.66 -19.27
N ILE A 261 -25.67 -19.97 -19.04
CA ILE A 261 -24.58 -20.94 -19.24
C ILE A 261 -24.20 -20.92 -20.72
N VAL A 262 -23.18 -20.13 -21.07
CA VAL A 262 -22.42 -20.35 -22.30
C VAL A 262 -21.51 -21.55 -22.01
N PRO A 263 -21.59 -22.66 -22.78
CA PRO A 263 -20.66 -23.77 -22.61
C PRO A 263 -19.28 -23.29 -23.06
N VAL A 264 -18.46 -22.89 -22.09
CA VAL A 264 -17.04 -22.64 -22.33
C VAL A 264 -16.38 -24.01 -22.37
N SER A 265 -15.95 -24.41 -23.56
CA SER A 265 -15.15 -25.62 -23.76
C SER A 265 -13.94 -25.61 -22.81
N PRO A 266 -13.62 -26.74 -22.16
CA PRO A 266 -12.60 -26.81 -21.14
C PRO A 266 -11.22 -26.57 -21.75
N LEU A 267 -10.55 -25.50 -21.34
CA LEU A 267 -9.12 -25.32 -21.56
C LEU A 267 -8.38 -26.06 -20.44
N ASN A 268 -7.97 -27.27 -20.79
CA ASN A 268 -7.22 -28.21 -19.98
C ASN A 268 -5.72 -27.90 -20.13
N ILE A 269 -5.12 -27.26 -19.11
CA ILE A 269 -3.66 -27.24 -18.93
C ILE A 269 -3.38 -27.38 -17.42
N ASP A 270 -2.96 -28.58 -17.03
CA ASP A 270 -2.26 -28.96 -15.78
C ASP A 270 -2.97 -28.75 -14.41
N GLY A 271 -4.28 -28.97 -14.36
CA GLY A 271 -4.87 -29.88 -13.35
C GLY A 271 -4.78 -29.57 -11.85
N LYS A 272 -4.35 -28.38 -11.39
CA LYS A 272 -4.48 -27.97 -9.98
C LYS A 272 -4.86 -26.50 -9.81
N LYS A 273 -6.17 -26.25 -9.78
CA LYS A 273 -6.74 -25.08 -9.11
C LYS A 273 -7.71 -25.60 -8.06
N ILE A 274 -7.18 -25.91 -6.88
CA ILE A 274 -8.03 -26.15 -5.71
C ILE A 274 -8.19 -24.80 -5.02
N VAL A 275 -9.41 -24.28 -5.05
CA VAL A 275 -9.80 -23.06 -4.35
C VAL A 275 -9.69 -23.34 -2.86
N THR A 276 -8.85 -22.57 -2.16
CA THR A 276 -8.57 -22.74 -0.73
C THR A 276 -9.83 -22.78 0.13
N HIS A 277 -10.88 -22.06 -0.28
CA HIS A 277 -12.19 -22.03 0.38
C HIS A 277 -12.84 -23.42 0.44
N ASP A 278 -12.88 -24.14 -0.69
CA ASP A 278 -13.53 -25.45 -0.78
C ASP A 278 -12.80 -26.49 0.08
N ARG A 279 -11.46 -26.42 0.18
CA ARG A 279 -10.67 -27.31 1.05
C ARG A 279 -10.95 -27.09 2.53
N ILE A 280 -11.18 -25.84 2.92
CA ILE A 280 -11.52 -25.53 4.31
C ILE A 280 -12.92 -26.06 4.61
N ILE A 281 -13.89 -25.86 3.72
CA ILE A 281 -15.24 -26.41 3.87
C ILE A 281 -15.25 -27.94 3.89
N GLU A 282 -14.52 -28.57 2.98
CA GLU A 282 -14.35 -30.02 2.92
C GLU A 282 -13.74 -30.54 4.22
N PHE A 283 -12.65 -29.95 4.70
CA PHE A 283 -12.03 -30.32 5.97
C PHE A 283 -12.97 -30.16 7.17
N ILE A 284 -13.71 -29.04 7.24
CA ILE A 284 -14.68 -28.81 8.32
C ILE A 284 -15.81 -29.86 8.27
N THR A 285 -16.25 -30.24 7.07
CA THR A 285 -17.31 -31.22 6.85
C THR A 285 -16.84 -32.65 7.18
N GLU A 286 -15.68 -33.06 6.68
CA GLU A 286 -15.08 -34.38 6.91
C GLU A 286 -14.81 -34.65 8.39
N ASN A 287 -14.45 -33.61 9.16
CA ASN A 287 -14.11 -33.74 10.57
C ASN A 287 -15.31 -33.47 11.50
N ASP A 288 -16.50 -33.26 10.92
CA ASP A 288 -17.73 -32.83 11.61
C ASP A 288 -17.48 -31.70 12.62
N LEU A 289 -16.69 -30.70 12.19
CA LEU A 289 -16.37 -29.57 13.06
C LEU A 289 -17.61 -28.69 13.28
N TRP A 290 -18.58 -28.75 12.36
CA TRP A 290 -19.90 -28.12 12.50
C TRP A 290 -20.72 -28.72 13.64
N GLY A 291 -20.79 -30.05 13.74
CA GLY A 291 -21.45 -30.74 14.84
C GLY A 291 -20.76 -30.45 16.17
N LYS A 292 -19.43 -30.53 16.19
CA LYS A 292 -18.63 -30.28 17.41
C LYS A 292 -18.79 -28.85 17.94
N ALA A 293 -18.73 -27.85 17.07
CA ALA A 293 -18.88 -26.44 17.46
C ALA A 293 -20.25 -26.11 18.10
N ARG A 294 -21.30 -26.90 17.80
CA ARG A 294 -22.66 -26.68 18.30
C ARG A 294 -22.94 -27.30 19.68
N MET A 295 -22.09 -28.20 20.17
CA MET A 295 -22.41 -29.01 21.35
C MET A 295 -21.81 -28.53 22.67
N GLN A 296 -20.80 -27.63 22.69
CA GLN A 296 -20.15 -27.18 23.93
C GLN A 296 -19.58 -25.75 23.83
N ASP A 297 -19.63 -24.99 24.92
CA ASP A 297 -19.15 -23.59 25.01
C ASP A 297 -17.64 -23.41 24.70
N ASN A 298 -16.83 -24.47 24.80
CA ASN A 298 -15.40 -24.45 24.47
C ASN A 298 -15.04 -25.09 23.11
N ALA A 299 -16.00 -25.70 22.41
CA ALA A 299 -15.71 -26.44 21.18
C ALA A 299 -15.23 -25.54 20.03
N ILE A 300 -15.58 -24.24 20.08
CA ILE A 300 -15.12 -23.24 19.12
C ILE A 300 -13.59 -23.12 19.13
N PHE A 301 -12.95 -23.11 20.31
CA PHE A 301 -11.48 -23.02 20.42
C PHE A 301 -10.76 -24.28 19.92
N GLU A 302 -11.36 -25.46 20.08
CA GLU A 302 -10.81 -26.71 19.56
C GLU A 302 -10.92 -26.78 18.04
N VAL A 303 -12.08 -26.42 17.48
CA VAL A 303 -12.28 -26.29 16.03
C VAL A 303 -11.30 -25.28 15.44
N PHE A 304 -11.07 -24.16 16.13
CA PHE A 304 -10.09 -23.17 15.70
C PHE A 304 -8.65 -23.67 15.76
N SER A 305 -8.26 -24.40 16.81
CA SER A 305 -6.91 -24.95 16.91
C SER A 305 -6.65 -25.94 15.75
N LEU A 306 -7.64 -26.78 15.43
CA LEU A 306 -7.55 -27.70 14.30
C LEU A 306 -7.45 -26.99 12.94
N LEU A 307 -8.18 -25.88 12.77
CA LEU A 307 -8.11 -25.07 11.57
C LEU A 307 -6.75 -24.37 11.41
N VAL A 308 -6.22 -23.78 12.49
CA VAL A 308 -4.90 -23.10 12.49
C VAL A 308 -3.75 -24.07 12.23
N ASP A 309 -3.86 -25.31 12.68
CA ASP A 309 -2.87 -26.35 12.41
C ASP A 309 -2.88 -26.82 10.93
N LYS A 310 -4.01 -26.67 10.24
CA LYS A 310 -4.21 -27.19 8.87
C LYS A 310 -4.13 -26.13 7.79
N PHE A 311 -4.48 -24.90 8.10
CA PHE A 311 -4.56 -23.80 7.13
C PHE A 311 -3.77 -22.59 7.63
N PRO A 312 -3.04 -21.90 6.74
CA PRO A 312 -2.28 -20.72 7.10
C PRO A 312 -3.21 -19.58 7.57
N PRO A 313 -2.80 -18.78 8.58
CA PRO A 313 -3.64 -17.73 9.16
C PRO A 313 -4.28 -16.73 8.18
N PRO A 314 -3.63 -16.29 7.07
CA PRO A 314 -4.27 -15.38 6.11
C PRO A 314 -5.50 -16.00 5.41
N GLU A 315 -5.43 -17.29 5.09
CA GLU A 315 -6.51 -18.03 4.45
C GLU A 315 -7.68 -18.19 5.41
N LEU A 316 -7.40 -18.49 6.68
CA LEU A 316 -8.40 -18.56 7.74
C LEU A 316 -9.05 -17.20 8.04
N VAL A 317 -8.26 -16.12 8.10
CA VAL A 317 -8.80 -14.76 8.29
C VAL A 317 -9.68 -14.34 7.13
N THR A 318 -9.33 -14.74 5.90
CA THR A 318 -10.15 -14.47 4.71
C THR A 318 -11.42 -15.31 4.72
N PHE A 319 -11.29 -16.60 5.02
CA PHE A 319 -12.39 -17.55 5.15
C PHE A 319 -13.41 -17.10 6.21
N MET A 320 -12.94 -16.68 7.39
CA MET A 320 -13.77 -16.22 8.50
C MET A 320 -14.47 -14.87 8.29
N LYS A 321 -14.04 -14.08 7.29
CA LYS A 321 -14.70 -12.82 6.95
C LYS A 321 -15.94 -12.99 6.07
N THR A 322 -16.22 -14.21 5.61
CA THR A 322 -17.42 -14.46 4.80
C THR A 322 -18.67 -14.45 5.68
N ASP A 323 -19.66 -13.64 5.30
CA ASP A 323 -20.90 -13.42 6.07
C ASP A 323 -21.69 -14.72 6.28
N GLU A 324 -21.64 -15.64 5.32
CA GLU A 324 -22.30 -16.94 5.38
C GLU A 324 -21.78 -17.80 6.54
N LEU A 325 -20.49 -17.71 6.84
CA LEU A 325 -19.87 -18.44 7.95
C LEU A 325 -20.14 -17.77 9.29
N ARG A 326 -20.13 -16.43 9.31
CA ARG A 326 -20.48 -15.64 10.50
C ARG A 326 -21.90 -15.97 10.97
N LEU A 327 -22.82 -16.17 10.02
CA LEU A 327 -24.20 -16.58 10.29
C LEU A 327 -24.35 -18.07 10.63
N LYS A 328 -23.53 -18.97 10.04
CA LYS A 328 -23.60 -20.41 10.28
C LYS A 328 -22.91 -20.87 11.57
N LEU A 329 -21.86 -20.17 12.00
CA LEU A 329 -21.11 -20.46 13.24
C LEU A 329 -21.65 -19.69 14.45
N PHE A 330 -22.22 -18.50 14.26
CA PHE A 330 -22.54 -17.59 15.35
C PHE A 330 -23.98 -17.10 15.24
N HIS A 331 -24.84 -17.57 16.14
CA HIS A 331 -26.18 -17.01 16.27
C HIS A 331 -26.05 -15.57 16.82
N PRO A 332 -26.72 -14.57 16.22
CA PRO A 332 -26.58 -13.15 16.59
C PRO A 332 -26.84 -12.82 18.07
N ASP A 333 -27.57 -13.69 18.77
CA ASP A 333 -28.04 -13.47 20.14
C ASP A 333 -27.23 -14.20 21.23
N SER A 334 -26.05 -14.73 20.91
CA SER A 334 -25.23 -15.48 21.88
C SER A 334 -23.93 -14.75 22.25
N ASP A 335 -23.47 -14.92 23.49
CA ASP A 335 -22.18 -14.39 24.00
C ASP A 335 -20.96 -14.79 23.13
N THR A 336 -21.14 -15.75 22.21
CA THR A 336 -20.18 -16.22 21.22
C THR A 336 -19.69 -15.13 20.24
N GLY A 337 -20.47 -14.07 20.00
CA GLY A 337 -20.03 -12.94 19.16
C GLY A 337 -18.84 -12.17 19.77
N ARG A 338 -18.77 -12.09 21.10
CA ARG A 338 -17.60 -11.52 21.82
C ARG A 338 -16.39 -12.44 21.75
N ASP A 339 -16.59 -13.76 21.71
CA ASP A 339 -15.51 -14.72 21.61
C ASP A 339 -14.93 -14.80 20.18
N LEU A 340 -15.74 -14.57 19.14
CA LEU A 340 -15.25 -14.40 17.77
C LEU A 340 -14.30 -13.20 17.64
N GLU A 341 -14.64 -12.03 18.19
CA GLU A 341 -13.74 -10.87 18.15
C GLU A 341 -12.46 -11.12 18.96
N LYS A 342 -12.52 -11.87 20.07
CA LYS A 342 -11.31 -12.31 20.80
C LYS A 342 -10.44 -13.24 19.96
N VAL A 343 -11.04 -14.19 19.23
CA VAL A 343 -10.33 -15.11 18.33
C VAL A 343 -9.74 -14.37 17.14
N LEU A 344 -10.49 -13.46 16.52
CA LEU A 344 -10.01 -12.60 15.44
C LEU A 344 -8.88 -11.67 15.93
N ASP A 345 -8.99 -11.12 17.14
CA ASP A 345 -7.92 -10.34 17.76
C ASP A 345 -6.69 -11.20 18.08
N GLN A 346 -6.87 -12.44 18.54
CA GLN A 346 -5.78 -13.38 18.77
C GLN A 346 -5.09 -13.76 17.46
N LEU A 347 -5.83 -13.99 16.37
CA LEU A 347 -5.28 -14.22 15.03
C LEU A 347 -4.59 -12.99 14.49
N ARG A 348 -5.15 -11.79 14.68
CA ARG A 348 -4.49 -10.52 14.35
C ARG A 348 -3.21 -10.37 15.15
N ARG A 349 -3.17 -10.75 16.43
CA ARG A 349 -1.97 -10.72 17.27
C ARG A 349 -0.93 -11.74 16.81
N ILE A 350 -1.31 -12.97 16.47
CA ILE A 350 -0.41 -13.99 15.90
C ILE A 350 0.17 -13.47 14.57
N TYR A 351 -0.71 -13.04 13.67
CA TYR A 351 -0.38 -12.44 12.38
C TYR A 351 0.54 -11.20 12.52
N ASN A 352 0.24 -10.30 13.46
CA ASN A 352 1.02 -9.08 13.69
C ASN A 352 2.37 -9.37 14.38
N ARG A 353 2.41 -10.35 15.29
CA ARG A 353 3.64 -10.79 15.99
C ARG A 353 4.60 -11.51 15.04
N GLU A 354 4.10 -12.18 14.01
CA GLU A 354 4.88 -12.74 12.89
C GLU A 354 5.23 -11.70 11.81
N LYS A 355 4.57 -10.54 11.78
CA LYS A 355 4.75 -9.49 10.76
C LYS A 355 5.75 -8.38 11.10
N GLN A 356 6.17 -8.23 12.35
CA GLN A 356 7.13 -7.18 12.75
C GLN A 356 8.59 -7.61 12.57
N GLY A 357 8.93 -8.17 11.40
CA GLY A 357 10.33 -8.23 10.97
C GLY A 357 10.82 -6.84 10.58
N PRO A 358 12.12 -6.50 10.74
CA PRO A 358 12.62 -5.14 10.46
C PRO A 358 12.49 -4.69 8.99
N PHE A 359 12.04 -5.57 8.10
CA PHE A 359 12.15 -5.42 6.64
C PHE A 359 10.87 -4.90 5.95
N GLY A 360 9.75 -4.84 6.69
CA GLY A 360 8.44 -4.41 6.16
C GLY A 360 7.76 -5.45 5.26
N ILE A 361 6.45 -5.26 5.03
CA ILE A 361 5.58 -6.23 4.33
C ILE A 361 6.02 -6.45 2.87
N VAL A 362 6.25 -5.38 2.11
CA VAL A 362 6.65 -5.48 0.69
C VAL A 362 7.95 -6.26 0.51
N PHE A 363 8.92 -6.09 1.41
CA PHE A 363 10.18 -6.84 1.31
C PHE A 363 9.96 -8.33 1.52
N ARG A 364 9.12 -8.71 2.49
CA ARG A 364 8.74 -10.10 2.72
C ARG A 364 8.02 -10.69 1.50
N ASP A 365 7.05 -9.96 0.97
CA ASP A 365 6.22 -10.44 -0.15
C ASP A 365 7.04 -10.62 -1.42
N VAL A 366 7.97 -9.71 -1.70
CA VAL A 366 8.93 -9.87 -2.80
C VAL A 366 9.85 -11.06 -2.56
N PHE A 367 10.33 -11.21 -1.32
CA PHE A 367 11.34 -12.21 -1.00
C PHE A 367 10.79 -13.64 -1.05
N PHE A 368 9.53 -13.84 -0.65
CA PHE A 368 8.81 -15.13 -0.71
C PHE A 368 7.84 -15.24 -1.88
N SER A 369 7.97 -14.38 -2.90
CA SER A 369 7.12 -14.47 -4.08
C SER A 369 7.33 -15.79 -4.82
N ASP A 370 6.26 -16.54 -5.07
CA ASP A 370 6.30 -17.77 -5.88
C ASP A 370 6.74 -17.52 -7.32
N TYR A 371 6.61 -16.29 -7.79
CA TYR A 371 6.95 -15.87 -9.15
C TYR A 371 8.37 -15.33 -9.30
N LEU A 372 9.04 -15.01 -8.19
CA LEU A 372 10.41 -14.53 -8.22
C LEU A 372 11.39 -15.69 -8.00
N THR A 373 12.49 -15.68 -8.75
CA THR A 373 13.60 -16.55 -8.38
C THR A 373 14.25 -16.00 -7.11
N TRP A 374 14.86 -16.86 -6.31
CA TRP A 374 15.60 -16.41 -5.13
C TRP A 374 16.76 -15.47 -5.48
N LYS A 375 17.30 -15.56 -6.70
CA LYS A 375 18.27 -14.61 -7.26
C LYS A 375 17.61 -13.26 -7.54
N GLY A 376 16.38 -13.24 -8.07
CA GLY A 376 15.55 -12.04 -8.16
C GLY A 376 15.33 -11.41 -6.78
N SER A 377 15.02 -12.20 -5.74
CA SER A 377 14.82 -11.71 -4.37
C SER A 377 16.09 -11.06 -3.82
N TYR A 378 17.24 -11.68 -4.10
CA TYR A 378 18.55 -11.16 -3.72
C TYR A 378 18.91 -9.86 -4.46
N VAL A 379 18.58 -9.77 -5.76
CA VAL A 379 18.75 -8.54 -6.55
C VAL A 379 17.86 -7.42 -6.01
N TYR A 380 16.63 -7.71 -5.61
CA TYR A 380 15.73 -6.74 -4.97
C TYR A 380 16.34 -6.17 -3.68
N ALA A 381 16.86 -7.03 -2.82
CA ALA A 381 17.54 -6.61 -1.60
C ALA A 381 18.74 -5.71 -1.87
N GLY A 382 19.53 -6.03 -2.92
CA GLY A 382 20.61 -5.17 -3.38
C GLY A 382 20.14 -3.82 -3.91
N LEU A 383 19.09 -3.78 -4.74
CA LEU A 383 18.52 -2.53 -5.24
C LEU A 383 18.05 -1.63 -4.09
N ARG A 384 17.39 -2.21 -3.08
CA ARG A 384 16.90 -1.49 -1.88
C ARG A 384 18.00 -0.74 -1.12
N MET A 385 19.26 -1.15 -1.23
CA MET A 385 20.40 -0.44 -0.61
C MET A 385 20.76 0.88 -1.26
N TYR A 386 20.35 1.07 -2.52
CA TYR A 386 20.67 2.25 -3.32
C TYR A 386 19.45 3.15 -3.58
N VAL A 387 18.32 2.84 -2.96
CA VAL A 387 17.08 3.61 -3.08
C VAL A 387 17.21 4.91 -2.29
N ASN A 388 16.95 6.03 -2.95
CA ASN A 388 16.89 7.34 -2.30
C ASN A 388 15.48 7.62 -1.72
N LYS A 389 15.32 8.79 -1.09
CA LYS A 389 14.03 9.23 -0.52
C LYS A 389 12.88 9.32 -1.53
N SER A 390 13.18 9.44 -2.82
CA SER A 390 12.21 9.48 -3.91
C SER A 390 11.92 8.10 -4.52
N HIS A 391 12.31 7.02 -3.83
CA HIS A 391 12.20 5.64 -4.30
C HIS A 391 12.96 5.34 -5.59
N GLU A 392 13.93 6.19 -5.95
CA GLU A 392 14.78 6.01 -7.12
C GLU A 392 16.11 5.35 -6.74
N CYS A 393 16.52 4.41 -7.57
CA CYS A 393 17.78 3.68 -7.48
C CYS A 393 18.58 3.91 -8.77
N ARG A 394 19.76 4.53 -8.64
CA ARG A 394 20.65 4.91 -9.75
C ARG A 394 21.88 4.01 -9.89
N VAL A 395 21.85 2.84 -9.23
CA VAL A 395 22.98 1.92 -9.25
C VAL A 395 23.13 1.29 -10.64
N SER A 396 24.37 1.26 -11.15
CA SER A 396 24.64 0.54 -12.39
C SER A 396 24.53 -0.98 -12.17
N GLN A 397 24.16 -1.73 -13.21
CA GLN A 397 24.11 -3.20 -13.14
C GLN A 397 25.49 -3.80 -12.78
N ILE A 398 26.57 -3.17 -13.26
CA ILE A 398 27.95 -3.58 -12.98
C ILE A 398 28.29 -3.37 -11.50
N THR A 399 27.93 -2.21 -10.94
CA THR A 399 28.12 -1.91 -9.52
C THR A 399 27.35 -2.91 -8.65
N LEU A 400 26.09 -3.19 -9.01
CA LEU A 400 25.26 -4.13 -8.28
C LEU A 400 25.82 -5.56 -8.35
N ALA A 401 26.26 -6.00 -9.53
CA ALA A 401 26.90 -7.31 -9.73
C ALA A 401 28.16 -7.49 -8.87
N LYS A 402 29.06 -6.49 -8.87
CA LYS A 402 30.28 -6.49 -8.04
C LYS A 402 29.95 -6.57 -6.55
N LYS A 403 28.98 -5.77 -6.10
CA LYS A 403 28.65 -5.64 -4.68
C LYS A 403 27.89 -6.84 -4.12
N LEU A 404 27.03 -7.46 -4.93
CA LEU A 404 26.31 -8.67 -4.56
C LEU A 404 27.10 -9.96 -4.82
N SER A 405 28.28 -9.87 -5.42
CA SER A 405 29.14 -11.00 -5.79
C SER A 405 28.42 -12.01 -6.71
N ILE A 406 27.68 -11.50 -7.69
CA ILE A 406 26.94 -12.28 -8.70
C ILE A 406 27.22 -11.73 -10.10
N SER A 407 26.99 -12.53 -11.15
CA SER A 407 27.20 -12.09 -12.53
C SER A 407 26.25 -10.95 -12.92
N ARG A 408 26.68 -10.10 -13.86
CA ARG A 408 25.84 -9.05 -14.45
C ARG A 408 24.57 -9.63 -15.07
N ASP A 409 24.63 -10.78 -15.73
CA ASP A 409 23.46 -11.41 -16.34
C ASP A 409 22.44 -11.86 -15.29
N THR A 410 22.92 -12.31 -14.12
CA THR A 410 22.06 -12.64 -12.99
C THR A 410 21.35 -11.39 -12.46
N VAL A 411 22.07 -10.26 -12.37
CA VAL A 411 21.47 -8.97 -12.02
C VAL A 411 20.40 -8.56 -13.04
N MET A 412 20.69 -8.69 -14.34
CA MET A 412 19.74 -8.30 -15.39
C MET A 412 18.47 -9.16 -15.36
N ARG A 413 18.61 -10.49 -15.23
CA ARG A 413 17.46 -11.41 -15.10
C ARG A 413 16.62 -11.06 -13.87
N GLY A 414 17.24 -10.90 -12.71
CA GLY A 414 16.52 -10.52 -11.49
C GLY A 414 15.80 -9.16 -11.62
N ILE A 415 16.42 -8.17 -12.26
CA ILE A 415 15.76 -6.88 -12.55
C ILE A 415 14.56 -7.06 -13.48
N ASN A 416 14.67 -7.90 -14.51
CA ASN A 416 13.57 -8.13 -15.44
C ASN A 416 12.40 -8.86 -14.77
N GLU A 417 12.66 -9.87 -13.94
CA GLU A 417 11.65 -10.54 -13.10
C GLU A 417 10.91 -9.51 -12.22
N LEU A 418 11.67 -8.61 -11.57
CA LEU A 418 11.11 -7.55 -10.74
C LEU A 418 10.28 -6.52 -11.52
N ILE A 419 10.62 -6.27 -12.80
CA ILE A 419 9.86 -5.37 -13.67
C ILE A 419 8.57 -6.03 -14.15
N GLU A 420 8.63 -7.31 -14.49
CA GLU A 420 7.48 -8.10 -14.91
C GLU A 420 6.42 -8.16 -13.80
N LEU A 421 6.86 -8.43 -12.57
CA LEU A 421 6.01 -8.46 -11.37
C LEU A 421 5.67 -7.07 -10.81
N LYS A 422 6.05 -5.99 -11.50
CA LYS A 422 5.78 -4.60 -11.10
C LYS A 422 6.37 -4.20 -9.74
N TYR A 423 7.36 -4.89 -9.22
CA TYR A 423 8.09 -4.43 -8.02
C TYR A 423 9.07 -3.29 -8.35
N VAL A 424 9.53 -3.22 -9.60
CA VAL A 424 10.46 -2.20 -10.09
C VAL A 424 9.99 -1.64 -11.43
N ILE A 425 10.09 -0.32 -11.61
CA ILE A 425 9.86 0.35 -12.89
C ILE A 425 11.21 0.83 -13.43
N ARG A 426 11.56 0.44 -14.65
CA ARG A 426 12.72 1.01 -15.34
C ARG A 426 12.33 2.35 -15.99
N LYS A 427 13.04 3.41 -15.66
CA LYS A 427 12.95 4.74 -16.27
C LYS A 427 14.22 5.07 -17.04
N LYS A 428 14.11 5.91 -18.07
CA LYS A 428 15.27 6.51 -18.74
C LYS A 428 15.88 7.56 -17.80
N GLY A 429 17.10 7.31 -17.33
CA GLY A 429 17.88 8.30 -16.59
C GLY A 429 18.46 9.37 -17.51
N LYS A 430 19.06 10.42 -16.93
CA LYS A 430 19.89 11.35 -17.70
C LYS A 430 21.16 10.61 -18.18
N GLY A 431 21.29 10.40 -19.49
CA GLY A 431 22.43 9.71 -20.12
C GLY A 431 22.24 8.19 -20.26
N ARG A 432 23.35 7.42 -20.19
CA ARG A 432 23.36 5.95 -20.36
C ARG A 432 23.00 5.16 -19.09
N ASN A 433 22.63 5.84 -18.01
CA ASN A 433 22.36 5.18 -16.74
C ASN A 433 20.89 4.76 -16.65
N ASN A 434 20.66 3.46 -16.40
CA ASN A 434 19.34 2.96 -16.04
C ASN A 434 18.91 3.56 -14.70
N LEU A 435 17.71 4.12 -14.64
CA LEU A 435 17.06 4.56 -13.41
C LEU A 435 16.01 3.52 -13.04
N TYR A 436 16.11 2.94 -11.84
CA TYR A 436 15.12 1.98 -11.35
C TYR A 436 14.29 2.66 -10.26
N CYS A 437 12.97 2.73 -10.43
CA CYS A 437 12.06 3.20 -9.40
C CYS A 437 11.44 1.99 -8.72
N MET A 438 11.63 1.87 -7.40
CA MET A 438 11.01 0.78 -6.65
C MET A 438 9.58 1.16 -6.34
N ILE A 439 8.64 0.24 -6.56
CA ILE A 439 7.29 0.38 -6.05
C ILE A 439 7.36 -0.07 -4.59
N CYS A 440 7.35 0.88 -3.66
CA CYS A 440 7.51 0.61 -2.23
C CYS A 440 6.44 1.32 -1.45
N ASP A 441 5.80 0.57 -0.55
CA ASP A 441 4.57 1.02 0.11
C ASP A 441 4.83 1.81 1.41
N LEU A 442 6.10 2.03 1.76
CA LEU A 442 6.48 2.64 3.03
C LEU A 442 7.21 3.96 2.82
N PRO A 443 6.75 5.08 3.43
CA PRO A 443 7.52 6.30 3.47
C PRO A 443 8.86 6.04 4.16
N PHE A 444 9.94 6.54 3.58
CA PHE A 444 11.24 6.59 4.25
C PHE A 444 11.08 7.44 5.51
N MET A 445 11.05 6.81 6.69
CA MET A 445 11.22 7.53 7.96
C MET A 445 12.59 8.23 7.88
N ASP A 446 12.63 9.55 8.03
CA ASP A 446 13.75 10.43 7.64
C ASP A 446 15.13 10.12 8.27
N ASN A 447 15.20 9.19 9.23
CA ASN A 447 16.43 8.73 9.89
C ASN A 447 16.70 7.22 9.76
N TYR A 448 15.85 6.47 9.06
CA TYR A 448 16.02 5.03 8.86
C TYR A 448 16.53 4.79 7.44
N ARG A 449 17.79 4.34 7.30
CA ARG A 449 18.05 3.36 6.24
C ARG A 449 17.09 2.21 6.57
N PRO A 450 16.12 1.83 5.72
CA PRO A 450 15.05 0.90 6.12
C PRO A 450 15.55 -0.44 6.64
N TYR A 451 16.83 -0.75 6.40
CA TYR A 451 17.47 -1.99 6.79
C TYR A 451 18.61 -1.79 7.82
N GLY A 452 18.82 -0.56 8.29
CA GLY A 452 19.89 -0.22 9.22
C GLY A 452 21.29 -0.34 8.61
N LYS A 453 22.30 0.13 9.35
CA LYS A 453 23.72 -0.01 8.95
C LYS A 453 24.16 -1.48 8.94
N VAL A 454 23.65 -2.28 9.87
CA VAL A 454 24.03 -3.70 10.07
C VAL A 454 23.69 -4.55 8.86
N PHE A 455 22.49 -4.42 8.29
CA PHE A 455 22.12 -5.16 7.08
C PHE A 455 23.00 -4.79 5.89
N HIS A 456 23.31 -3.50 5.74
CA HIS A 456 24.20 -3.02 4.70
C HIS A 456 25.61 -3.59 4.85
N ASP A 457 26.16 -3.57 6.06
CA ASP A 457 27.50 -4.08 6.35
C ASP A 457 27.59 -5.59 6.08
N ILE A 458 26.54 -6.36 6.44
CA ILE A 458 26.48 -7.81 6.18
C ILE A 458 26.29 -8.13 4.70
N LEU A 459 25.40 -7.41 4.00
CA LEU A 459 25.16 -7.64 2.57
C LEU A 459 26.41 -7.39 1.72
N PHE A 460 27.27 -6.48 2.18
CA PHE A 460 28.53 -6.16 1.50
C PHE A 460 29.76 -6.74 2.19
N ALA A 461 29.60 -7.67 3.13
CA ALA A 461 30.72 -8.35 3.78
C ALA A 461 31.42 -9.28 2.77
N ASP A 462 32.76 -9.20 2.69
CA ASP A 462 33.55 -10.00 1.76
C ASP A 462 33.74 -11.45 2.25
N ASN A 463 33.53 -11.69 3.55
CA ASN A 463 33.66 -13.01 4.19
C ASN A 463 32.39 -13.88 4.08
N LEU A 464 31.34 -13.40 3.42
CA LEU A 464 30.13 -14.17 3.14
C LEU A 464 30.03 -14.43 1.64
N THR A 465 29.70 -15.67 1.29
CA THR A 465 29.32 -15.95 -0.10
C THR A 465 27.99 -15.25 -0.40
N TRP A 466 27.69 -15.04 -1.68
CA TRP A 466 26.39 -14.52 -2.08
C TRP A 466 25.22 -15.42 -1.61
N LYS A 467 25.45 -16.73 -1.42
CA LYS A 467 24.47 -17.66 -0.82
C LYS A 467 24.30 -17.37 0.67
N GLY A 468 25.40 -17.23 1.43
CA GLY A 468 25.35 -16.83 2.84
C GLY A 468 24.60 -15.51 3.04
N LYS A 469 24.83 -14.53 2.17
CA LYS A 469 24.10 -13.25 2.15
C LYS A 469 22.61 -13.40 1.86
N ALA A 470 22.25 -14.24 0.88
CA ALA A 470 20.84 -14.51 0.57
C ALA A 470 20.13 -15.23 1.73
N ILE A 471 20.79 -16.21 2.37
CA ILE A 471 20.28 -16.87 3.58
C ILE A 471 20.11 -15.85 4.69
N TYR A 472 21.10 -14.99 4.94
CA TYR A 472 21.00 -13.90 5.92
C TYR A 472 19.73 -13.06 5.69
N ILE A 473 19.47 -12.65 4.44
CA ILE A 473 18.27 -11.87 4.12
C ILE A 473 17.00 -12.67 4.45
N GLY A 474 16.93 -13.96 4.09
CA GLY A 474 15.77 -14.79 4.40
C GLY A 474 15.55 -14.99 5.90
N LEU A 475 16.63 -15.18 6.65
CA LEU A 475 16.59 -15.22 8.11
C LEU A 475 16.03 -13.92 8.68
N MET A 476 16.51 -12.79 8.17
CA MET A 476 16.08 -11.46 8.58
C MET A 476 14.59 -11.19 8.34
N VAL A 477 13.98 -11.82 7.34
CA VAL A 477 12.53 -11.74 7.11
C VAL A 477 11.74 -12.51 8.18
N TYR A 478 12.30 -13.62 8.68
CA TYR A 478 11.69 -14.45 9.72
C TYR A 478 12.02 -14.03 11.16
N ILE A 479 13.02 -13.18 11.36
CA ILE A 479 13.37 -12.65 12.67
C ILE A 479 12.32 -11.61 13.04
N GLY A 480 11.37 -12.04 13.87
CA GLY A 480 10.41 -11.14 14.49
C GLY A 480 11.10 -10.16 15.45
N ALA A 481 10.30 -9.27 16.07
CA ALA A 481 10.78 -8.19 16.94
C ALA A 481 11.72 -8.64 18.09
N LYS A 482 11.70 -9.92 18.47
CA LYS A 482 12.54 -10.48 19.54
C LYS A 482 13.97 -10.85 19.11
N GLY A 483 14.33 -10.70 17.83
CA GLY A 483 15.68 -11.07 17.36
C GLY A 483 15.93 -12.58 17.31
N GLU A 484 14.87 -13.39 17.41
CA GLU A 484 14.93 -14.84 17.45
C GLU A 484 14.30 -15.44 16.19
N TRP A 485 14.98 -16.39 15.58
CA TRP A 485 14.48 -17.19 14.48
C TRP A 485 14.11 -18.59 14.98
N ARG A 486 12.84 -18.98 14.80
CA ARG A 486 12.29 -20.26 15.28
C ARG A 486 11.72 -21.14 14.17
N VAL A 487 11.82 -20.71 12.92
CA VAL A 487 11.24 -21.46 11.80
C VAL A 487 12.18 -22.60 11.41
N PRO A 488 11.67 -23.82 11.14
CA PRO A 488 12.50 -24.93 10.70
C PRO A 488 13.30 -24.60 9.43
N ASN A 489 14.52 -25.14 9.34
CA ASN A 489 15.39 -24.94 8.17
C ASN A 489 14.73 -25.46 6.88
N SER A 490 13.89 -26.48 6.96
CA SER A 490 13.11 -27.03 5.84
C SER A 490 12.09 -26.03 5.29
N THR A 491 11.42 -25.29 6.16
CA THR A 491 10.50 -24.21 5.76
C THR A 491 11.28 -23.10 5.05
N LEU A 492 12.39 -22.64 5.64
CA LEU A 492 13.25 -21.63 4.97
C LEU A 492 13.77 -22.12 3.61
N ALA A 493 14.13 -23.39 3.49
CA ALA A 493 14.56 -24.00 2.23
C ALA A 493 13.44 -23.98 1.18
N LYS A 494 12.22 -24.34 1.59
CA LYS A 494 11.01 -24.29 0.75
C LYS A 494 10.75 -22.87 0.25
N ASP A 495 10.73 -21.89 1.15
CA ASP A 495 10.36 -20.51 0.81
C ASP A 495 11.43 -19.82 -0.05
N LEU A 496 12.70 -20.14 0.21
CA LEU A 496 13.82 -19.69 -0.63
C LEU A 496 13.97 -20.47 -1.93
N LYS A 497 13.20 -21.55 -2.14
CA LYS A 497 13.31 -22.43 -3.31
C LYS A 497 14.74 -22.93 -3.52
N VAL A 498 15.40 -23.34 -2.44
CA VAL A 498 16.75 -23.93 -2.46
C VAL A 498 16.78 -25.23 -1.65
N SER A 499 17.77 -26.07 -1.91
CA SER A 499 17.99 -27.30 -1.11
C SER A 499 18.25 -26.98 0.36
N ILE A 500 17.85 -27.87 1.27
CA ILE A 500 18.16 -27.78 2.69
C ILE A 500 19.67 -27.63 2.97
N ASP A 501 20.53 -28.31 2.21
CA ASP A 501 21.99 -28.21 2.34
C ASP A 501 22.54 -26.81 2.01
N THR A 502 21.88 -26.11 1.10
CA THR A 502 22.23 -24.73 0.76
C THR A 502 21.86 -23.79 1.90
N VAL A 503 20.69 -24.00 2.52
CA VAL A 503 20.30 -23.28 3.74
C VAL A 503 21.29 -23.54 4.86
N MET A 504 21.61 -24.81 5.13
CA MET A 504 22.53 -25.19 6.21
C MET A 504 23.94 -24.61 6.00
N ARG A 505 24.48 -24.65 4.78
CA ARG A 505 25.77 -24.02 4.47
C ARG A 505 25.73 -22.52 4.67
N GLY A 506 24.71 -21.83 4.15
CA GLY A 506 24.59 -20.38 4.33
C GLY A 506 24.40 -19.97 5.80
N ILE A 507 23.64 -20.74 6.58
CA ILE A 507 23.52 -20.55 8.03
C ILE A 507 24.88 -20.70 8.71
N ASN A 508 25.65 -21.74 8.37
CA ASN A 508 26.97 -21.97 8.94
C ASN A 508 27.95 -20.84 8.58
N GLU A 509 27.91 -20.32 7.35
CA GLU A 509 28.70 -19.14 6.96
C GLU A 509 28.35 -17.93 7.82
N VAL A 510 27.05 -17.66 8.00
CA VAL A 510 26.53 -16.53 8.78
C VAL A 510 26.86 -16.67 10.28
N ILE A 511 26.83 -17.88 10.83
CA ILE A 511 27.29 -18.17 12.20
C ILE A 511 28.80 -17.99 12.33
N THR A 512 29.58 -18.51 11.38
CA THR A 512 31.04 -18.40 11.37
C THR A 512 31.49 -16.93 11.26
N ALA A 513 30.72 -16.11 10.55
CA ALA A 513 30.91 -14.67 10.48
C ALA A 513 30.52 -13.92 11.78
N GLY A 514 30.06 -14.62 12.82
CA GLY A 514 29.71 -14.04 14.11
C GLY A 514 28.39 -13.26 14.11
N ILE A 515 27.53 -13.48 13.12
CA ILE A 515 26.27 -12.73 12.97
C ILE A 515 25.14 -13.38 13.78
N PHE A 516 25.13 -14.71 13.86
CA PHE A 516 24.13 -15.51 14.58
C PHE A 516 24.76 -16.54 15.50
N THR A 517 24.10 -16.84 16.61
CA THR A 517 24.33 -18.04 17.42
C THR A 517 23.28 -19.07 17.08
N ARG A 518 23.68 -20.34 17.08
CA ARG A 518 22.77 -21.48 17.06
C ARG A 518 22.52 -21.93 18.48
N GLU A 519 21.25 -21.97 18.88
CA GLU A 519 20.82 -22.54 20.15
C GLU A 519 20.01 -23.81 19.89
N CYS A 520 20.33 -24.88 20.61
CA CYS A 520 19.60 -26.15 20.52
C CYS A 520 18.57 -26.22 21.66
N LYS A 521 17.30 -26.49 21.36
CA LYS A 521 16.33 -26.86 22.41
C LYS A 521 16.37 -28.36 22.70
N LYS A 522 15.92 -28.72 23.91
CA LYS A 522 15.42 -30.07 24.21
C LYS A 522 14.30 -30.39 23.19
N GLY A 523 14.49 -31.46 22.41
CA GLY A 523 13.57 -31.86 21.33
C GLY A 523 14.13 -31.75 19.90
N GLY A 524 15.41 -31.41 19.71
CA GLY A 524 16.09 -31.51 18.41
C GLY A 524 15.87 -30.34 17.44
N ASN A 525 14.93 -29.44 17.74
CA ASN A 525 14.75 -28.24 16.93
C ASN A 525 15.82 -27.18 17.24
N HIS A 526 16.49 -26.71 16.18
CA HIS A 526 17.41 -25.58 16.25
C HIS A 526 16.61 -24.28 16.16
N PHE A 527 16.98 -23.30 16.98
CA PHE A 527 16.57 -21.92 16.79
C PHE A 527 17.82 -21.06 16.82
N TYR A 528 17.77 -19.93 16.12
CA TYR A 528 18.94 -19.10 15.91
C TYR A 528 18.66 -17.73 16.49
N ARG A 529 19.63 -17.22 17.24
CA ARG A 529 19.53 -15.91 17.88
C ARG A 529 20.50 -14.96 17.20
N PHE A 530 20.00 -13.80 16.85
CA PHE A 530 20.84 -12.75 16.28
C PHE A 530 21.79 -12.22 17.37
N ILE A 531 23.10 -12.32 17.16
CA ILE A 531 24.11 -11.92 18.17
C ILE A 531 24.31 -10.40 18.15
N TYR A 532 23.99 -9.74 17.03
CA TYR A 532 24.33 -8.34 16.83
C TYR A 532 23.50 -7.44 17.75
N VAL A 533 24.01 -7.20 18.96
CA VAL A 533 23.51 -6.21 19.91
C VAL A 533 23.73 -4.83 19.27
N ALA A 534 22.72 -4.35 18.56
CA ALA A 534 22.60 -2.92 18.35
C ALA A 534 22.44 -2.31 19.75
N HIS A 535 23.52 -1.81 20.33
CA HIS A 535 23.65 -0.72 21.30
C HIS A 535 25.13 -0.72 21.74
N SER A 536 25.85 0.37 21.46
CA SER A 536 27.26 0.67 21.79
C SER A 536 28.39 -0.07 21.03
N GLY A 537 28.90 0.56 19.96
CA GLY A 537 30.33 0.47 19.62
C GLY A 537 30.78 -0.70 18.73
N ARG A 538 31.72 -0.41 17.83
CA ARG A 538 32.26 -1.27 16.77
C ARG A 538 32.72 -2.65 17.27
N VAL A 539 32.13 -3.73 16.75
CA VAL A 539 32.86 -5.00 16.57
C VAL A 539 33.32 -5.05 15.12
N PRO A 540 34.64 -5.09 14.83
CA PRO A 540 35.11 -5.20 13.46
C PRO A 540 34.80 -6.60 12.93
N LEU A 541 34.15 -6.68 11.75
CA LEU A 541 33.93 -7.90 10.96
C LEU A 541 35.23 -8.60 10.51
N THR A 542 36.40 -8.08 10.91
CA THR A 542 37.74 -8.62 10.60
C THR A 542 38.35 -9.43 11.74
N ALA A 543 37.62 -9.70 12.84
CA ALA A 543 38.14 -10.56 13.89
C ALA A 543 38.30 -12.00 13.36
N THR A 544 39.55 -12.45 13.22
CA THR A 544 39.92 -13.84 12.98
C THR A 544 39.17 -14.79 13.93
N PRO A 545 38.83 -16.02 13.52
CA PRO A 545 38.04 -16.95 14.33
C PRO A 545 38.68 -17.12 15.71
N THR A 546 37.97 -16.71 16.76
CA THR A 546 38.37 -17.02 18.13
C THR A 546 38.34 -18.53 18.30
N LYS A 547 39.49 -19.11 18.66
CA LYS A 547 39.65 -20.52 19.03
C LYS A 547 38.50 -20.94 19.96
N HIS A 548 37.92 -22.09 19.64
CA HIS A 548 36.87 -22.79 20.37
C HIS A 548 36.84 -22.50 21.88
N ILE A 549 35.76 -21.85 22.33
CA ILE A 549 35.37 -21.91 23.74
C ILE A 549 34.87 -23.34 23.97
N GLY A 550 35.67 -24.14 24.68
CA GLY A 550 35.32 -25.50 25.06
C GLY A 550 34.03 -25.52 25.87
N ILE A 551 33.00 -26.18 25.32
CA ILE A 551 31.81 -26.54 26.08
C ILE A 551 32.23 -27.64 27.07
N LYS A 552 32.27 -27.31 28.36
CA LYS A 552 32.36 -28.33 29.42
C LYS A 552 31.09 -29.18 29.38
N THR A 553 31.23 -30.43 28.97
CA THR A 553 30.22 -31.46 29.17
C THR A 553 30.08 -31.74 30.67
N ALA A 554 28.87 -31.58 31.20
CA ALA A 554 28.55 -32.01 32.55
C ALA A 554 28.60 -33.55 32.62
N ASN A 555 29.40 -34.06 33.56
CA ASN A 555 29.53 -35.48 33.86
C ASN A 555 28.17 -36.10 34.19
N LYS A 556 27.83 -37.17 33.46
CA LYS A 556 26.87 -38.18 33.88
C LYS A 556 27.63 -39.20 34.71
N ASP A 557 27.62 -39.06 36.02
CA ASP A 557 27.86 -40.18 36.93
C ASP A 557 26.77 -40.17 38.01
N ARG A 558 25.77 -41.05 37.80
CA ARG A 558 24.93 -41.60 38.86
C ARG A 558 24.99 -43.10 38.70
N THR A 559 25.90 -43.71 39.44
CA THR A 559 25.90 -45.15 39.70
C THR A 559 24.93 -45.40 40.85
N TYR A 560 24.08 -46.42 40.69
CA TYR A 560 23.29 -47.02 41.74
C TYR A 560 24.23 -47.60 42.82
N ILE A 561 24.05 -47.19 44.07
CA ILE A 561 23.68 -47.96 45.28
C ILE A 561 23.30 -46.93 46.35
#